data_AF-A0A6M0CBQ1-F1
#
_entry.id   AF-A0A6M0CBQ1-F1
#
_cell.length_a   1.000
_cell.length_b   1.000
_cell.length_c   1.000
_cell.angle_alpha   90.00
_cell.angle_beta   90.00
_cell.angle_gamma   90.00
#
_symmetry.space_group_name_H-M   'P 1'
#
loop_
_entity.id
_entity.type
_entity.pdbx_description
1 polymer ?
#
loop_
_entity_poly.entity_id
_entity_poly.type
_entity_poly.pdbx_seq_one_letter_code
_entity_poly.pdbx_strand_id
1 'polypeptide(L)'
;LVLSVPVVLPGRDEIPAVVFGVVLFTLLVQGLPTRSMLKVLGLIGDQPLRQEYMETTARRVALKRVLNYVSELVRLQEIDPEYYRYQAEFLQKELKQLQEKIDKMQAEHSQLVALDMKLLREELVDIEAETYAEFIRAGKLNSNISPLLAEVFEEKEEQES
;
A
#
# COMPACT_ATOMS: atom_id res chain seq x y z
N LEU A 1 -31.96 23.80 -17.49
CA LEU A 1 -32.97 24.86 -17.35
C LEU A 1 -32.24 26.14 -16.97
N VAL A 2 -32.21 27.13 -17.85
CA VAL A 2 -31.80 28.51 -17.51
C VAL A 2 -32.98 29.16 -16.79
N LEU A 3 -32.79 29.74 -15.61
CA LEU A 3 -33.43 30.97 -15.12
C LEU A 3 -33.24 31.14 -13.61
N SER A 4 -32.35 32.05 -13.20
CA SER A 4 -32.61 33.10 -12.20
C SER A 4 -31.30 33.74 -11.70
N VAL A 5 -30.77 34.73 -12.43
CA VAL A 5 -29.96 35.78 -11.80
C VAL A 5 -30.35 37.12 -12.43
N PRO A 6 -31.06 38.00 -11.72
CA PRO A 6 -31.20 39.38 -12.13
C PRO A 6 -30.09 40.27 -11.53
N VAL A 7 -29.56 41.10 -12.42
CA VAL A 7 -29.27 42.54 -12.21
C VAL A 7 -28.08 42.93 -11.31
N VAL A 8 -27.03 43.38 -12.02
CA VAL A 8 -26.25 44.61 -11.77
C VAL A 8 -25.38 44.66 -10.51
N LEU A 9 -24.07 44.54 -10.70
CA LEU A 9 -23.05 45.13 -9.83
C LEU A 9 -21.87 45.64 -10.69
N PRO A 10 -21.48 46.92 -10.58
CA PRO A 10 -20.32 47.49 -11.27
C PRO A 10 -19.03 47.15 -10.51
N GLY A 11 -17.99 46.74 -11.23
CA GLY A 11 -16.69 46.34 -10.65
C GLY A 11 -16.19 45.03 -11.26
N ARG A 12 -15.87 45.05 -12.56
CA ARG A 12 -15.74 43.84 -13.38
C ARG A 12 -14.31 43.28 -13.51
N ASP A 13 -13.33 43.78 -12.75
CA ASP A 13 -11.93 43.43 -12.99
C ASP A 13 -11.22 42.69 -11.84
N GLU A 14 -11.87 42.45 -10.69
CA GLU A 14 -11.22 41.78 -9.52
C GLU A 14 -11.89 40.48 -9.07
N ILE A 15 -13.04 40.12 -9.64
CA ILE A 15 -13.83 38.97 -9.19
C ILE A 15 -13.33 37.60 -9.72
N PRO A 16 -12.73 37.45 -10.92
CA PRO A 16 -12.35 36.12 -11.41
C PRO A 16 -11.27 35.44 -10.57
N ALA A 17 -10.33 36.19 -9.99
CA ALA A 17 -9.19 35.65 -9.25
C ALA A 17 -9.61 35.00 -7.92
N VAL A 18 -10.57 35.61 -7.21
CA VAL A 18 -11.06 35.10 -5.92
C VAL A 18 -11.90 33.85 -6.13
N VAL A 19 -12.75 33.83 -7.16
CA VAL A 19 -13.61 32.66 -7.43
C VAL A 19 -12.78 31.48 -7.93
N PHE A 20 -11.76 31.71 -8.76
CA PHE A 20 -10.85 30.66 -9.20
C PHE A 20 -10.00 30.10 -8.04
N GLY A 21 -9.50 30.98 -7.16
CA GLY A 21 -8.75 30.57 -5.97
C GLY A 21 -9.57 29.74 -5.00
N VAL A 22 -10.83 30.11 -4.75
CA VAL A 22 -11.72 29.36 -3.85
C VAL A 22 -12.08 27.99 -4.43
N VAL A 23 -12.40 27.88 -5.72
CA VAL A 23 -12.72 26.59 -6.36
C VAL A 23 -11.49 25.67 -6.42
N LEU A 24 -10.30 26.23 -6.69
CA LEU A 24 -9.06 25.44 -6.68
C LEU A 24 -8.71 24.96 -5.26
N PHE A 25 -8.91 25.81 -4.23
CA PHE A 25 -8.65 25.46 -2.84
C PHE A 25 -9.66 24.44 -2.30
N THR A 26 -10.94 24.51 -2.67
CA THR A 26 -11.93 23.49 -2.26
C THR A 26 -11.65 22.14 -2.91
N LEU A 27 -11.23 22.09 -4.17
CA LEU A 27 -10.79 20.84 -4.81
C LEU A 27 -9.51 20.29 -4.15
N LEU A 28 -8.59 21.15 -3.74
CA LEU A 28 -7.35 20.74 -3.05
C LEU A 28 -7.64 20.19 -1.64
N VAL A 29 -8.55 20.80 -0.90
CA VAL A 29 -8.96 20.36 0.46
C VAL A 29 -9.89 19.14 0.41
N GLN A 30 -10.74 18.99 -0.63
CA GLN A 30 -11.52 17.76 -0.85
C GLN A 30 -10.64 16.59 -1.34
N GLY A 31 -9.51 16.85 -2.00
CA GLY A 31 -8.55 15.84 -2.46
C GLY A 31 -7.47 15.42 -1.42
N LEU A 32 -7.35 16.14 -0.31
CA LEU A 32 -6.42 15.85 0.79
C LEU A 32 -7.22 15.83 2.10
N PRO A 33 -7.61 14.65 2.65
CA PRO A 33 -6.61 13.78 3.27
C PRO A 33 -7.04 12.29 3.43
N THR A 34 -6.61 11.40 2.54
CA THR A 34 -6.70 9.94 2.83
C THR A 34 -5.87 9.55 4.07
N ARG A 35 -4.82 10.32 4.41
CA ARG A 35 -3.99 10.11 5.62
C ARG A 35 -4.60 10.59 6.94
N SER A 36 -5.56 11.53 6.94
CA SER A 36 -6.19 12.00 8.18
C SER A 36 -7.48 11.23 8.49
N MET A 37 -8.17 10.73 7.45
CA MET A 37 -9.38 9.92 7.63
C MET A 37 -9.07 8.52 8.22
N LEU A 38 -7.86 7.99 7.99
CA LEU A 38 -7.35 6.79 8.66
C LEU A 38 -7.17 6.98 10.18
N LYS A 39 -6.97 8.21 10.67
CA LYS A 39 -6.84 8.49 12.12
C LYS A 39 -8.22 8.52 12.82
N VAL A 40 -9.28 8.95 12.14
CA VAL A 40 -10.59 9.19 12.78
C VAL A 40 -11.48 7.94 12.80
N LEU A 41 -11.22 6.93 11.96
CA LEU A 41 -11.98 5.67 11.91
C LEU A 41 -11.73 4.69 13.09
N GLY A 42 -11.34 5.17 14.28
CA GLY A 42 -11.26 4.32 15.49
C GLY A 42 -10.06 3.37 15.56
N LEU A 43 -9.03 3.57 14.73
CA LEU A 43 -7.79 2.77 14.70
C LEU A 43 -6.70 3.26 15.69
N ILE A 44 -7.03 4.19 16.61
CA ILE A 44 -6.05 4.85 17.50
C ILE A 44 -5.75 4.06 18.80
N GLY A 45 -6.43 2.95 19.08
CA GLY A 45 -6.07 2.08 20.22
C GLY A 45 -4.77 1.27 20.00
N ASP A 46 -4.59 0.76 18.78
CA ASP A 46 -3.50 -0.17 18.40
C ASP A 46 -2.48 0.45 17.41
N GLN A 47 -2.53 1.77 17.18
CA GLN A 47 -1.70 2.42 16.17
C GLN A 47 -0.18 2.24 16.37
N PRO A 48 0.40 2.39 17.57
CA PRO A 48 1.84 2.16 17.76
C PRO A 48 2.22 0.69 17.58
N LEU A 49 1.39 -0.25 18.07
CA LEU A 49 1.60 -1.69 17.92
C LEU A 49 1.58 -2.09 16.44
N ARG A 50 0.56 -1.64 15.69
CA ARG A 50 0.46 -1.90 14.25
C ARG A 50 1.62 -1.29 13.48
N GLN A 51 2.03 -0.08 13.83
CA GLN A 51 3.16 0.57 13.17
C GLN A 51 4.45 -0.21 13.41
N GLU A 52 4.75 -0.57 14.66
CA GLU A 52 5.91 -1.39 14.99
C GLU A 52 5.88 -2.74 14.26
N TYR A 53 4.69 -3.34 14.17
CA TYR A 53 4.47 -4.59 13.47
C TYR A 53 4.76 -4.47 11.96
N MET A 54 4.22 -3.43 11.32
CA MET A 54 4.45 -3.13 9.91
C MET A 54 5.92 -2.84 9.62
N GLU A 55 6.58 -2.05 10.47
CA GLU A 55 8.01 -1.76 10.34
C GLU A 55 8.87 -3.03 10.48
N THR A 56 8.53 -3.90 11.44
CA THR A 56 9.24 -5.17 11.66
C THR A 56 9.07 -6.11 10.45
N THR A 57 7.85 -6.20 9.92
CA THR A 57 7.53 -6.98 8.72
C THR A 57 8.25 -6.43 7.49
N ALA A 58 8.26 -5.12 7.28
CA ALA A 58 8.97 -4.47 6.17
C ALA A 58 10.48 -4.73 6.23
N ARG A 59 11.10 -4.64 7.42
CA ARG A 59 12.52 -4.98 7.62
C ARG A 59 12.81 -6.43 7.25
N ARG A 60 11.95 -7.36 7.68
CA ARG A 60 12.09 -8.79 7.35
C ARG A 60 12.02 -9.02 5.84
N VAL A 61 11.05 -8.41 5.15
CA VAL A 61 10.92 -8.51 3.69
C VAL A 61 12.16 -7.94 2.99
N ALA A 62 12.64 -6.77 3.42
CA ALA A 62 13.83 -6.15 2.86
C ALA A 62 15.07 -7.05 3.02
N LEU A 63 15.31 -7.59 4.22
CA LEU A 63 16.45 -8.49 4.46
C LEU A 63 16.36 -9.79 3.67
N LYS A 64 15.15 -10.35 3.46
CA LYS A 64 14.95 -11.50 2.57
C LYS A 64 15.32 -11.16 1.13
N ARG A 65 14.93 -9.99 0.62
CA ARG A 65 15.29 -9.54 -0.73
C ARG A 65 16.81 -9.35 -0.87
N VAL A 66 17.47 -8.78 0.15
CA VAL A 66 18.94 -8.64 0.18
C VAL A 66 19.61 -10.01 0.16
N LEU A 67 19.17 -10.95 1.00
CA LEU A 67 19.72 -12.30 1.05
C LEU A 67 19.57 -13.02 -0.30
N ASN A 68 18.39 -12.92 -0.92
CA ASN A 68 18.13 -13.49 -2.24
C ASN A 68 19.07 -12.88 -3.29
N TYR A 69 19.18 -11.54 -3.34
CA TYR A 69 20.08 -10.87 -4.27
C TYR A 69 21.54 -11.31 -4.11
N VAL A 70 22.03 -11.35 -2.87
CA VAL A 70 23.40 -11.77 -2.55
C VAL A 70 23.63 -13.24 -2.93
N SER A 71 22.62 -14.12 -2.81
CA SER A 71 22.70 -15.51 -3.25
C SER A 71 22.77 -15.67 -4.77
N GLU A 72 22.09 -14.79 -5.52
CA GLU A 72 22.14 -14.75 -6.98
C GLU A 72 23.55 -14.34 -7.45
N LEU A 73 24.18 -13.37 -6.80
CA LEU A 73 25.55 -12.93 -7.14
C LEU A 73 26.59 -14.06 -6.97
N VAL A 74 26.47 -14.89 -5.93
CA VAL A 74 27.33 -16.07 -5.78
C VAL A 74 27.09 -17.07 -6.90
N ARG A 75 25.82 -17.30 -7.26
CA ARG A 75 25.47 -18.23 -8.34
C ARG A 75 26.08 -17.78 -9.68
N LEU A 76 26.16 -16.47 -9.91
CA LEU A 76 26.78 -15.86 -11.08
C LEU A 76 28.32 -15.77 -10.98
N GLN A 77 28.92 -16.21 -9.86
CA GLN A 77 30.36 -16.09 -9.55
C GLN A 77 30.87 -14.63 -9.54
N GLU A 78 29.99 -13.67 -9.27
CA GLU A 78 30.33 -12.24 -9.22
C GLU A 78 30.95 -11.82 -7.88
N ILE A 79 30.83 -12.66 -6.85
CA ILE A 79 31.39 -12.42 -5.51
C ILE A 79 32.03 -13.70 -4.95
N ASP A 80 33.00 -13.51 -4.04
CA ASP A 80 33.67 -14.59 -3.33
C ASP A 80 32.67 -15.38 -2.45
N PRO A 81 32.58 -16.72 -2.58
CA PRO A 81 31.73 -17.56 -1.74
C PRO A 81 32.00 -17.44 -0.22
N GLU A 82 33.24 -17.14 0.18
CA GLU A 82 33.62 -16.94 1.59
C GLU A 82 33.02 -15.63 2.12
N TYR A 83 33.03 -14.58 1.29
CA TYR A 83 32.39 -13.29 1.58
C TYR A 83 30.87 -13.44 1.70
N TYR A 84 30.25 -14.23 0.81
CA TYR A 84 28.83 -14.56 0.91
C TYR A 84 28.49 -15.27 2.22
N ARG A 85 29.26 -16.29 2.62
CA ARG A 85 28.95 -17.09 3.81
C ARG A 85 28.82 -16.23 5.05
N TYR A 86 29.78 -15.33 5.27
CA TYR A 86 29.75 -14.41 6.41
C TYR A 86 28.51 -13.49 6.40
N GLN A 87 28.20 -12.90 5.24
CA GLN A 87 27.05 -11.99 5.13
C GLN A 87 25.72 -12.72 5.23
N ALA A 88 25.62 -13.93 4.67
CA ALA A 88 24.44 -14.76 4.74
C ALA A 88 24.16 -15.19 6.18
N GLU A 89 25.17 -15.60 6.96
CA GLU A 89 25.02 -15.95 8.36
C GLU A 89 24.49 -14.78 9.20
N PHE A 90 25.04 -13.57 8.99
CA PHE A 90 24.56 -12.36 9.65
C PHE A 90 23.10 -12.05 9.28
N LEU A 91 22.78 -12.02 7.98
CA LEU A 91 21.43 -11.75 7.50
C LEU A 91 20.41 -12.79 7.98
N GLN A 92 20.77 -14.07 7.99
CA GLN A 92 19.92 -15.15 8.47
C GLN A 92 19.64 -15.03 9.97
N LYS A 93 20.63 -14.63 10.77
CA LYS A 93 20.46 -14.37 12.20
C LYS A 93 19.49 -13.21 12.45
N GLU A 94 19.67 -12.09 11.78
CA GLU A 94 18.76 -10.93 11.88
C GLU A 94 17.34 -11.28 11.42
N LEU A 95 17.21 -12.03 10.31
CA LEU A 95 15.93 -12.53 9.83
C LEU A 95 15.21 -13.41 10.86
N LYS A 96 15.95 -14.28 11.54
CA LYS A 96 15.41 -15.12 12.60
C LYS A 96 14.88 -14.29 13.77
N GLN A 97 15.64 -13.29 14.23
CA GLN A 97 15.22 -12.41 15.31
C GLN A 97 13.97 -11.60 14.95
N LEU A 98 13.90 -11.09 13.72
CA LEU A 98 12.71 -10.38 13.23
C LEU A 98 11.50 -11.30 13.15
N GLN A 99 11.68 -12.55 12.70
CA GLN A 99 10.59 -13.53 12.62
C GLN A 99 10.08 -13.88 14.03
N GLU A 100 10.97 -14.16 14.98
CA GLU A 100 10.59 -14.43 16.38
C GLU A 100 9.81 -13.26 17.00
N LYS A 101 10.21 -12.02 16.68
CA LYS A 101 9.48 -10.83 17.13
C LYS A 101 8.07 -10.75 16.52
N ILE A 102 7.94 -11.00 15.22
CA ILE A 102 6.64 -11.01 14.52
C ILE A 102 5.74 -12.10 15.10
N ASP A 103 6.26 -13.32 15.27
CA ASP A 103 5.52 -14.46 15.80
C ASP A 103 5.00 -14.16 17.22
N LYS A 104 5.83 -13.53 18.05
CA LYS A 104 5.44 -13.09 19.40
C LYS A 104 4.32 -12.03 19.35
N MET A 105 4.45 -11.01 18.50
CA MET A 105 3.42 -9.97 18.35
C MET A 105 2.09 -10.56 17.87
N GLN A 106 2.12 -11.49 16.92
CA GLN A 106 0.93 -12.18 16.42
C GLN A 106 0.29 -13.08 17.49
N ALA A 107 1.09 -13.77 18.31
CA ALA A 107 0.60 -14.59 19.41
C ALA A 107 -0.05 -13.75 20.53
N GLU A 108 0.51 -12.58 20.81
CA GLU A 108 -0.03 -11.65 21.82
C GLU A 108 -1.27 -10.89 21.32
N HIS A 109 -1.37 -10.67 20.01
CA HIS A 109 -2.40 -9.84 19.40
C HIS A 109 -2.98 -10.49 18.14
N SER A 110 -4.03 -11.30 18.31
CA SER A 110 -4.73 -11.96 17.20
C SER A 110 -5.23 -11.01 16.10
N GLN A 111 -5.49 -9.74 16.43
CA GLN A 111 -5.86 -8.72 15.43
C GLN A 111 -4.77 -8.46 14.38
N LEU A 112 -3.50 -8.76 14.69
CA LEU A 112 -2.39 -8.61 13.74
C LEU A 112 -2.39 -9.71 12.67
N VAL A 113 -2.86 -10.91 13.01
CA VAL A 113 -3.01 -12.01 12.04
C VAL A 113 -4.11 -11.69 11.02
N ALA A 114 -5.24 -11.15 11.49
CA ALA A 114 -6.31 -10.69 10.61
C ALA A 114 -5.83 -9.54 9.71
N LEU A 115 -5.03 -8.62 10.24
CA LEU A 115 -4.43 -7.53 9.48
C LEU A 115 -3.50 -8.06 8.36
N ASP A 116 -2.64 -9.03 8.66
CA ASP A 116 -1.76 -9.65 7.67
C ASP A 116 -2.52 -10.34 6.54
N MET A 117 -3.57 -11.09 6.88
CA MET A 117 -4.40 -11.74 5.86
C MET A 117 -5.08 -10.70 4.97
N LYS A 118 -5.55 -9.59 5.54
CA LYS A 118 -6.12 -8.49 4.77
C LYS A 118 -5.09 -7.86 3.83
N LEU A 119 -3.92 -7.50 4.35
CA LEU A 119 -2.85 -6.88 3.55
C LEU A 119 -2.35 -7.80 2.45
N LEU A 120 -2.27 -9.11 2.72
CA LEU A 120 -1.91 -10.11 1.71
C LEU A 120 -2.95 -10.18 0.60
N ARG A 121 -4.25 -10.16 0.92
CA ARG A 121 -5.31 -10.13 -0.09
C ARG A 121 -5.22 -8.88 -0.98
N GLU A 122 -5.02 -7.72 -0.36
CA GLU A 122 -4.81 -6.45 -1.09
C GLU A 122 -3.59 -6.54 -2.04
N GLU A 123 -2.44 -7.04 -1.55
CA GLU A 123 -1.23 -7.20 -2.37
C GLU A 123 -1.45 -8.17 -3.55
N LEU A 124 -2.19 -9.26 -3.33
CA LEU A 124 -2.50 -10.22 -4.40
C LEU A 124 -3.37 -9.59 -5.50
N VAL A 125 -4.36 -8.79 -5.12
CA VAL A 125 -5.22 -8.05 -6.07
C VAL A 125 -4.39 -7.01 -6.83
N ASP A 126 -3.51 -6.29 -6.15
CA ASP A 126 -2.63 -5.29 -6.77
C ASP A 126 -1.68 -5.92 -7.80
N ILE A 127 -1.08 -7.08 -7.48
CA ILE A 127 -0.22 -7.83 -8.42
C ILE A 127 -1.00 -8.24 -9.67
N GLU A 128 -2.22 -8.73 -9.50
CA GLU A 128 -3.10 -9.10 -10.61
C GLU A 128 -3.43 -7.89 -11.49
N ALA A 129 -3.84 -6.78 -10.87
CA ALA A 129 -4.19 -5.56 -11.57
C ALA A 129 -3.01 -4.97 -12.35
N GLU A 130 -1.80 -4.94 -11.76
CA GLU A 130 -0.60 -4.47 -12.45
C GLU A 130 -0.25 -5.37 -13.64
N THR A 131 -0.44 -6.68 -13.51
CA THR A 131 -0.23 -7.65 -14.61
C THR A 131 -1.17 -7.37 -15.78
N TYR A 132 -2.45 -7.09 -15.50
CA TYR A 132 -3.40 -6.71 -16.55
C TYR A 132 -3.04 -5.37 -17.20
N ALA A 133 -2.61 -4.39 -16.40
CA ALA A 133 -2.14 -3.10 -16.92
C ALA A 133 -0.92 -3.27 -17.85
N GLU A 134 0.03 -4.14 -17.50
CA GLU A 134 1.16 -4.49 -18.37
C GLU A 134 0.72 -5.08 -19.72
N PHE A 135 -0.26 -5.98 -19.73
CA PHE A 135 -0.75 -6.59 -20.95
C PHE A 135 -1.51 -5.62 -21.85
N ILE A 136 -2.24 -4.67 -21.26
CA ILE A 136 -2.90 -3.57 -21.98
C ILE A 136 -1.84 -2.65 -22.59
N ARG A 137 -0.83 -2.24 -21.82
CA ARG A 137 0.30 -1.43 -22.31
C ARG A 137 1.06 -2.12 -23.45
N ALA A 138 1.16 -3.45 -23.40
CA ALA A 138 1.77 -4.27 -24.44
C ALA A 138 0.85 -4.56 -25.66
N GLY A 139 -0.39 -4.06 -25.65
CA GLY A 139 -1.38 -4.30 -26.72
C GLY A 139 -1.84 -5.75 -26.84
N LYS A 140 -1.55 -6.60 -25.84
CA LYS A 140 -2.00 -8.00 -25.78
C LYS A 140 -3.45 -8.12 -25.31
N LEU A 141 -3.97 -7.06 -24.72
CA LEU A 141 -5.28 -7.04 -24.09
C LEU A 141 -5.98 -5.73 -24.43
N ASN A 142 -7.25 -5.82 -24.83
CA ASN A 142 -7.99 -4.72 -25.46
C ASN A 142 -8.85 -3.89 -24.48
N SER A 143 -8.91 -4.27 -23.20
CA SER A 143 -9.81 -3.65 -22.21
C SER A 143 -9.34 -3.90 -20.78
N ASN A 144 -9.71 -3.02 -19.84
CA ASN A 144 -9.51 -3.32 -18.42
C ASN A 144 -10.35 -4.54 -18.02
N ILE A 145 -9.72 -5.50 -17.35
CA ILE A 145 -10.37 -6.66 -16.75
C ILE A 145 -10.44 -6.42 -15.24
N SER A 146 -11.58 -6.76 -14.64
CA SER A 146 -11.72 -6.78 -13.19
C SER A 146 -10.76 -7.82 -12.58
N PRO A 147 -10.00 -7.49 -11.53
CA PRO A 147 -9.20 -8.49 -10.82
C PRO A 147 -10.09 -9.61 -10.29
N LEU A 148 -9.83 -10.84 -10.75
CA LEU A 148 -10.56 -12.04 -10.33
C LEU A 148 -10.43 -12.26 -8.83
N LEU A 149 -9.26 -11.97 -8.26
CA LEU A 149 -9.01 -12.16 -6.84
C LEU A 149 -9.86 -11.21 -5.98
N ALA A 150 -10.20 -10.02 -6.47
CA ALA A 150 -11.10 -9.11 -5.76
C ALA A 150 -12.48 -9.75 -5.60
N GLU A 151 -13.04 -10.28 -6.69
CA GLU A 151 -14.35 -10.95 -6.69
C GLU A 151 -14.36 -12.18 -5.77
N VAL A 152 -13.30 -13.00 -5.82
CA VAL A 152 -13.17 -14.20 -4.97
C VAL A 152 -13.07 -13.85 -3.48
N PHE A 153 -12.45 -12.73 -3.13
CA PHE A 153 -12.36 -12.30 -1.73
C PHE A 153 -13.67 -11.69 -1.22
N GLU A 154 -14.41 -10.96 -2.07
CA GLU A 154 -15.74 -10.43 -1.75
C GLU A 154 -16.76 -11.55 -1.51
N GLU A 155 -16.82 -12.57 -2.39
CA GLU A 155 -17.75 -13.70 -2.25
C GLU A 155 -17.52 -14.52 -0.96
N LYS A 156 -16.28 -14.57 -0.47
CA LYS A 156 -15.95 -15.27 0.78
C LYS A 156 -16.37 -14.49 2.01
N GLU A 157 -16.32 -13.16 1.99
CA GLU A 157 -16.76 -12.32 3.10
C GLU A 157 -18.29 -12.36 3.27
N GLU A 158 -19.04 -12.52 2.16
CA GLU A 158 -20.50 -12.70 2.19
C GLU A 158 -20.95 -14.07 2.73
N GLN A 159 -20.11 -15.11 2.62
CA GLN A 159 -20.41 -16.46 3.11
C GLN A 159 -20.06 -16.67 4.60
N GLU A 160 -19.20 -15.81 5.15
CA GLU A 160 -18.78 -15.85 6.56
C GLU A 160 -19.59 -14.89 7.48
N SER A 161 -20.55 -14.14 6.91
CA SER A 161 -21.45 -13.19 7.59
C SER A 161 -22.84 -13.77 7.87
#